data_AF-A0A956FUJ6-F1
#
_entry.id   AF-A0A956FUJ6-F1
#
_cell.length_a   1.000
_cell.length_b   1.000
_cell.length_c   1.000
_cell.angle_alpha   90.00
_cell.angle_beta   90.00
_cell.angle_gamma   90.00
#
_symmetry.space_group_name_H-M   'P 1'
#
loop_
_entity.id
_entity.type
_entity.pdbx_description
1 polymer ?
#
loop_
_entity_poly.entity_id
_entity_poly.type
_entity_poly.pdbx_seq_one_letter_code
_entity_poly.pdbx_strand_id
1 'polypeptide(L)'
;MTTAIPRQLDPQRVQRALVCMHFDPAFAAAIRGDGRLDLPEPLTAAERDLLRAVDPRALKTDAMRRARAVQALLEEYPVSAALLGMPVVDAFFSSLRFREAVFTRGSMALAFASYLEDHSALVGGVATIEAAAAAVRRAALRPLPAADVADPRAHLQCNPRFAPRIVPGGTLAWYERALIQNGADPLRTLAELRRPWRKRPPRGGQQFLLIEGKVGGSLALGGASEGLVRLLLAASRPRPRAELVVVAHELGAEGDEADELLDELAGEDLLLRVSAPPPAA
;
A
#
# COMPACT_ATOMS: atom_id res chain seq x y z
N MET A 1 -17.75 -5.25 -40.42
CA MET A 1 -17.55 -6.46 -39.58
C MET A 1 -16.08 -6.52 -39.22
N THR A 2 -15.72 -6.06 -38.02
CA THR A 2 -14.33 -5.98 -37.58
C THR A 2 -13.92 -7.34 -37.03
N THR A 3 -13.12 -8.08 -37.79
CA THR A 3 -12.56 -9.37 -37.39
C THR A 3 -11.65 -9.12 -36.20
N ALA A 4 -12.09 -9.48 -34.99
CA ALA A 4 -11.26 -9.41 -33.79
C ALA A 4 -10.08 -10.36 -33.98
N ILE A 5 -8.87 -9.80 -34.07
CA ILE A 5 -7.62 -10.56 -34.08
C ILE A 5 -7.62 -11.41 -32.80
N PRO A 6 -7.48 -12.74 -32.88
CA PRO A 6 -7.44 -13.57 -31.68
C PRO A 6 -6.28 -13.10 -30.81
N ARG A 7 -6.60 -12.65 -29.58
CA ARG A 7 -5.58 -12.30 -28.60
C ARG A 7 -4.69 -13.52 -28.39
N GLN A 8 -3.43 -13.39 -28.78
CA GLN A 8 -2.41 -14.41 -28.61
C GLN A 8 -2.27 -14.76 -27.12
N LEU A 9 -1.96 -16.03 -26.85
CA LEU A 9 -1.66 -16.54 -25.51
C LEU A 9 -0.62 -15.63 -24.82
N ASP A 10 -0.93 -15.12 -23.62
CA ASP A 10 0.02 -14.39 -22.78
C ASP A 10 0.53 -15.30 -21.64
N PRO A 11 1.78 -15.80 -21.70
CA PRO A 11 2.36 -16.63 -20.65
C PRO A 11 2.37 -15.95 -19.28
N GLN A 12 2.53 -14.63 -19.22
CA GLN A 12 2.55 -13.92 -17.93
C GLN A 12 1.16 -13.90 -17.30
N ARG A 13 0.10 -13.72 -18.10
CA ARG A 13 -1.28 -13.78 -17.60
C ARG A 13 -1.61 -15.16 -17.06
N VAL A 14 -1.18 -16.23 -17.74
CA VAL A 14 -1.31 -17.62 -17.24
C VAL A 14 -0.57 -17.81 -15.93
N GLN A 15 0.69 -17.37 -15.82
CA GLN A 15 1.46 -17.47 -14.58
C GLN A 15 0.80 -16.72 -13.41
N ARG A 16 0.29 -15.51 -13.66
CA ARG A 16 -0.43 -14.70 -12.66
C ARG A 16 -1.71 -15.41 -12.19
N ALA A 17 -2.51 -15.95 -13.11
CA ALA A 17 -3.68 -16.74 -12.77
C ALA A 17 -3.32 -18.02 -11.97
N LEU A 18 -2.24 -18.71 -12.34
CA LEU A 18 -1.75 -19.89 -11.62
C LEU A 18 -1.35 -19.54 -10.17
N VAL A 19 -0.71 -18.39 -9.95
CA VAL A 19 -0.43 -17.87 -8.59
C VAL A 19 -1.74 -17.71 -7.82
N CYS A 20 -2.76 -17.07 -8.39
CA CYS A 20 -4.06 -16.95 -7.74
C CYS A 20 -4.69 -18.32 -7.42
N MET A 21 -4.55 -19.32 -8.29
CA MET A 21 -5.04 -20.69 -8.02
C MET A 21 -4.33 -21.38 -6.84
N HIS A 22 -3.05 -21.07 -6.60
CA HIS A 22 -2.34 -21.57 -5.41
C HIS A 22 -2.85 -20.97 -4.11
N PHE A 23 -3.35 -19.73 -4.16
CA PHE A 23 -3.83 -19.00 -2.99
C PHE A 23 -5.34 -19.09 -2.80
N ASP A 24 -6.13 -19.36 -3.83
CA ASP A 24 -7.59 -19.32 -3.73
C ASP A 24 -8.21 -20.57 -4.35
N PRO A 25 -8.58 -21.57 -3.53
CA PRO A 25 -9.24 -22.78 -4.01
C PRO A 25 -10.55 -22.52 -4.74
N ALA A 26 -11.30 -21.47 -4.37
CA ALA A 26 -12.55 -21.11 -5.03
C ALA A 26 -12.27 -20.55 -6.43
N PHE A 27 -11.25 -19.72 -6.58
CA PHE A 27 -10.78 -19.25 -7.88
C PHE A 27 -10.30 -20.41 -8.76
N ALA A 28 -9.55 -21.37 -8.20
CA ALA A 28 -9.13 -22.56 -8.93
C ALA A 28 -10.33 -23.41 -9.40
N ALA A 29 -11.37 -23.54 -8.59
CA ALA A 29 -12.61 -24.20 -8.97
C ALA A 29 -13.35 -23.43 -10.09
N ALA A 30 -13.40 -22.09 -10.02
CA ALA A 30 -14.04 -21.25 -11.03
C ALA A 30 -13.32 -21.32 -12.39
N ILE A 31 -11.99 -21.40 -12.41
CA ILE A 31 -11.18 -21.62 -13.63
C ILE A 31 -11.58 -22.95 -14.29
N ARG A 32 -11.76 -24.01 -13.48
CA ARG A 32 -12.14 -25.36 -13.94
C ARG A 32 -13.57 -25.47 -14.44
N GLY A 33 -14.50 -24.81 -13.76
CA GLY A 33 -15.90 -24.74 -14.20
C GLY A 33 -16.11 -23.70 -15.31
N ASP A 34 -17.37 -23.31 -15.50
CA ASP A 34 -17.79 -22.27 -16.45
C ASP A 34 -18.12 -20.93 -15.77
N GLY A 35 -17.78 -20.81 -14.49
CA GLY A 35 -18.00 -19.59 -13.70
C GLY A 35 -17.34 -18.37 -14.34
N ARG A 36 -17.99 -17.21 -14.19
CA ARG A 36 -17.38 -15.92 -14.49
C ARG A 36 -16.26 -15.65 -13.48
N LEU A 37 -15.16 -15.09 -13.96
CA LEU A 37 -14.00 -14.75 -13.15
C LEU A 37 -13.90 -13.25 -13.04
N ASP A 38 -13.89 -12.75 -11.81
CA ASP A 38 -13.63 -11.34 -11.54
C ASP A 38 -12.12 -11.12 -11.58
N LEU A 39 -11.66 -10.72 -12.77
CA LEU A 39 -10.27 -10.44 -13.09
C LEU A 39 -10.13 -9.03 -13.68
N PRO A 40 -9.02 -8.31 -13.39
CA PRO A 40 -8.73 -7.03 -14.03
C PRO A 40 -8.62 -7.16 -15.56
N GLU A 41 -8.09 -8.30 -16.02
CA GLU A 41 -8.01 -8.67 -17.44
C GLU A 41 -8.61 -10.07 -17.64
N PRO A 42 -9.55 -10.23 -18.58
CA PRO A 42 -10.16 -11.53 -18.85
C PRO A 42 -9.14 -12.48 -19.51
N LEU A 43 -9.16 -13.74 -19.08
CA LEU A 43 -8.42 -14.82 -19.72
C LEU A 43 -9.06 -15.17 -21.08
N THR A 44 -8.22 -15.46 -22.07
CA THR A 44 -8.67 -16.07 -23.32
C THR A 44 -9.07 -17.53 -23.09
N ALA A 45 -9.80 -18.13 -24.03
CA ALA A 45 -10.17 -19.54 -23.96
C ALA A 45 -8.93 -20.46 -23.88
N ALA A 46 -7.90 -20.19 -24.70
CA ALA A 46 -6.66 -20.96 -24.70
C ALA A 46 -5.90 -20.85 -23.36
N GLU A 47 -5.83 -19.66 -22.77
CA GLU A 47 -5.24 -19.47 -21.43
C GLU A 47 -6.00 -20.25 -20.35
N ARG A 48 -7.33 -20.23 -20.42
CA ARG A 48 -8.18 -20.98 -19.48
C ARG A 48 -7.97 -22.49 -19.63
N ASP A 49 -7.92 -23.00 -20.85
CA ASP A 49 -7.73 -24.43 -21.10
C ASP A 49 -6.38 -24.95 -20.59
N LEU A 50 -5.31 -24.16 -20.73
CA LEU A 50 -4.01 -24.48 -20.11
C LEU A 50 -4.11 -24.56 -18.59
N LEU A 51 -4.78 -23.59 -17.94
CA LEU A 51 -4.94 -23.57 -16.50
C LEU A 51 -5.82 -24.72 -15.99
N ARG A 52 -6.83 -25.13 -16.77
CA ARG A 52 -7.69 -26.30 -16.48
C ARG A 52 -6.90 -27.60 -16.49
N ALA A 53 -5.90 -27.72 -17.37
CA ALA A 53 -5.05 -28.90 -17.50
C ALA A 53 -4.07 -29.10 -16.33
N VAL A 54 -3.88 -28.09 -15.47
CA VAL A 54 -3.02 -28.20 -14.28
C VAL A 54 -3.57 -29.24 -13.29
N ASP A 55 -2.74 -30.22 -12.90
CA ASP A 55 -3.09 -31.20 -11.87
C ASP A 55 -3.44 -30.50 -10.54
N PRO A 56 -4.64 -30.72 -9.95
CA PRO A 56 -5.00 -30.17 -8.64
C PRO A 56 -3.99 -30.45 -7.53
N ARG A 57 -3.25 -31.57 -7.60
CA ARG A 57 -2.22 -31.95 -6.63
C ARG A 57 -1.02 -31.02 -6.73
N ALA A 58 -0.67 -30.56 -7.93
CA ALA A 58 0.42 -29.60 -8.14
C ALA A 58 0.14 -28.24 -7.46
N LEU A 59 -1.13 -27.89 -7.25
CA LEU A 59 -1.49 -26.67 -6.53
C LEU A 59 -1.15 -26.75 -5.03
N LYS A 60 -0.98 -27.96 -4.48
CA LYS A 60 -0.72 -28.24 -3.07
C LYS A 60 0.74 -28.57 -2.75
N THR A 61 1.63 -28.60 -3.73
CA THR A 61 3.04 -29.02 -3.55
C THR A 61 3.79 -28.14 -2.54
N ASP A 62 3.44 -26.86 -2.46
CA ASP A 62 4.01 -25.93 -1.48
C ASP A 62 2.97 -25.56 -0.41
N ALA A 63 2.76 -26.48 0.54
CA ALA A 63 1.78 -26.32 1.62
C ALA A 63 2.04 -25.08 2.50
N MET A 64 3.30 -24.62 2.57
CA MET A 64 3.70 -23.49 3.42
C MET A 64 3.61 -22.14 2.70
N ARG A 65 3.28 -22.10 1.41
CA ARG A 65 3.17 -20.85 0.63
C ARG A 65 2.24 -19.82 1.27
N ARG A 66 1.03 -20.26 1.60
CA ARG A 66 0.00 -19.40 2.19
C ARG A 66 0.41 -18.93 3.58
N ALA A 67 0.95 -19.84 4.40
CA ALA A 67 1.45 -19.51 5.74
C ALA A 67 2.55 -18.43 5.70
N ARG A 68 3.52 -18.56 4.78
CA ARG A 68 4.57 -17.53 4.60
C ARG A 68 4.02 -16.19 4.13
N ALA A 69 3.03 -16.19 3.24
CA ALA A 69 2.39 -14.95 2.79
C ALA A 69 1.59 -14.28 3.90
N VAL A 70 0.86 -15.06 4.70
CA VAL A 70 0.17 -14.58 5.90
C VAL A 70 1.18 -13.97 6.88
N GLN A 71 2.26 -14.69 7.18
CA GLN A 71 3.32 -14.20 8.06
C GLN A 71 3.85 -12.83 7.61
N ALA A 72 4.16 -12.69 6.32
CA ALA A 72 4.63 -11.41 5.78
C ALA A 72 3.61 -10.27 5.95
N LEU A 73 2.29 -10.56 5.86
CA LEU A 73 1.26 -9.57 6.17
C LEU A 73 1.20 -9.23 7.66
N LEU A 74 1.37 -10.21 8.54
CA LEU A 74 1.34 -9.98 9.99
C LEU A 74 2.56 -9.18 10.47
N GLU A 75 3.72 -9.34 9.84
CA GLU A 75 4.91 -8.53 10.11
C GLU A 75 4.74 -7.08 9.64
N GLU A 76 3.96 -6.85 8.58
CA GLU A 76 3.69 -5.52 8.03
C GLU A 76 2.51 -4.81 8.72
N TYR A 77 1.50 -5.56 9.16
CA TYR A 77 0.23 -5.08 9.72
C TYR A 77 -0.15 -5.75 11.05
N PRO A 78 0.75 -5.78 12.06
CA PRO A 78 0.54 -6.55 13.27
C PRO A 78 -0.67 -6.09 14.08
N VAL A 79 -0.95 -4.79 14.13
CA VAL A 79 -2.05 -4.23 14.90
C VAL A 79 -3.37 -4.35 14.16
N SER A 80 -3.39 -4.09 12.84
CA SER A 80 -4.60 -4.33 12.04
C SER A 80 -5.00 -5.81 12.07
N ALA A 81 -4.04 -6.73 12.01
CA ALA A 81 -4.32 -8.16 12.13
C ALA A 81 -4.91 -8.52 13.50
N ALA A 82 -4.40 -7.95 14.60
CA ALA A 82 -4.94 -8.18 15.94
C ALA A 82 -6.40 -7.68 16.07
N LEU A 83 -6.73 -6.57 15.40
CA LEU A 83 -8.07 -5.97 15.42
C LEU A 83 -9.11 -6.73 14.57
N LEU A 84 -8.68 -7.36 13.47
CA LEU A 84 -9.53 -8.10 12.55
C LEU A 84 -9.65 -9.59 12.89
N GLY A 85 -8.53 -10.19 13.31
CA GLY A 85 -8.38 -11.62 13.49
C GLY A 85 -8.01 -12.37 12.21
N MET A 86 -7.43 -13.56 12.41
CA MET A 86 -6.87 -14.39 11.35
C MET A 86 -7.84 -14.76 10.22
N PRO A 87 -9.13 -15.07 10.45
CA PRO A 87 -10.03 -15.41 9.35
C PRO A 87 -10.18 -14.28 8.32
N VAL A 88 -10.18 -13.03 8.76
CA VAL A 88 -10.31 -11.86 7.86
C VAL A 88 -9.00 -11.60 7.11
N VAL A 89 -7.86 -11.75 7.78
CA VAL A 89 -6.53 -11.67 7.15
C VAL A 89 -6.39 -12.78 6.10
N ASP A 90 -6.82 -13.99 6.41
CA ASP A 90 -6.75 -15.12 5.48
C ASP A 90 -7.70 -14.95 4.27
N ALA A 91 -8.89 -14.37 4.49
CA ALA A 91 -9.84 -14.09 3.42
C ALA A 91 -9.32 -13.12 2.35
N PHE A 92 -8.31 -12.29 2.67
CA PHE A 92 -7.65 -11.41 1.70
C PHE A 92 -7.15 -12.17 0.46
N PHE A 93 -6.62 -13.38 0.63
CA PHE A 93 -6.07 -14.16 -0.48
C PHE A 93 -7.11 -14.61 -1.50
N SER A 94 -8.40 -14.55 -1.15
CA SER A 94 -9.53 -14.79 -2.05
C SER A 94 -10.21 -13.50 -2.53
N SER A 95 -9.68 -12.33 -2.16
CA SER A 95 -10.25 -11.03 -2.53
C SER A 95 -9.85 -10.59 -3.95
N LEU A 96 -10.64 -9.66 -4.51
CA LEU A 96 -10.28 -8.99 -5.77
C LEU A 96 -9.00 -8.16 -5.61
N ARG A 97 -8.76 -7.52 -4.45
CA ARG A 97 -7.55 -6.73 -4.16
C ARG A 97 -6.27 -7.56 -4.29
N PHE A 98 -6.28 -8.78 -3.79
CA PHE A 98 -5.15 -9.70 -3.96
C PHE A 98 -4.94 -10.07 -5.44
N ARG A 99 -6.02 -10.42 -6.15
CA ARG A 99 -5.94 -10.73 -7.59
C ARG A 99 -5.43 -9.55 -8.41
N GLU A 100 -5.92 -8.34 -8.14
CA GLU A 100 -5.43 -7.08 -8.74
C GLU A 100 -3.92 -6.92 -8.55
N ALA A 101 -3.41 -7.10 -7.33
CA ALA A 101 -1.98 -7.04 -7.07
C ALA A 101 -1.18 -8.08 -7.84
N VAL A 102 -1.63 -9.33 -7.90
CA VAL A 102 -0.95 -10.37 -8.68
C VAL A 102 -0.93 -10.02 -10.16
N PHE A 103 -2.06 -9.56 -10.71
CA PHE A 103 -2.18 -9.24 -12.13
C PHE A 103 -1.39 -8.00 -12.55
N THR A 104 -1.27 -7.01 -11.67
CA THR A 104 -0.54 -5.75 -11.92
C THR A 104 0.91 -5.78 -11.45
N ARG A 105 1.38 -6.91 -10.89
CA ARG A 105 2.69 -7.03 -10.21
C ARG A 105 2.86 -6.02 -9.06
N GLY A 106 1.76 -5.71 -8.39
CA GLY A 106 1.70 -4.82 -7.24
C GLY A 106 2.29 -5.44 -5.97
N SER A 107 2.38 -4.62 -4.93
CA SER A 107 2.80 -5.07 -3.59
C SER A 107 1.62 -5.73 -2.87
N MET A 108 1.80 -6.97 -2.41
CA MET A 108 0.81 -7.69 -1.61
C MET A 108 0.43 -6.93 -0.35
N ALA A 109 1.40 -6.34 0.35
CA ALA A 109 1.15 -5.53 1.54
C ALA A 109 0.33 -4.27 1.23
N LEU A 110 0.64 -3.54 0.13
CA LEU A 110 -0.18 -2.38 -0.24
C LEU A 110 -1.60 -2.78 -0.69
N ALA A 111 -1.76 -3.92 -1.36
CA ALA A 111 -3.09 -4.41 -1.69
C ALA A 111 -3.87 -4.88 -0.45
N PHE A 112 -3.18 -5.41 0.56
CA PHE A 112 -3.81 -5.68 1.84
C PHE A 112 -4.29 -4.38 2.49
N ALA A 113 -3.49 -3.29 2.45
CA ALA A 113 -3.96 -1.99 2.90
C ALA A 113 -5.24 -1.52 2.19
N SER A 114 -5.34 -1.67 0.86
CA SER A 114 -6.58 -1.37 0.13
C SER A 114 -7.75 -2.29 0.51
N TYR A 115 -7.49 -3.53 0.89
CA TYR A 115 -8.50 -4.44 1.44
C TYR A 115 -8.94 -4.06 2.87
N LEU A 116 -8.08 -3.40 3.64
CA LEU A 116 -8.43 -2.87 4.96
C LEU A 116 -9.41 -1.69 4.89
N GLU A 117 -9.55 -1.02 3.74
CA GLU A 117 -10.54 0.06 3.55
C GLU A 117 -11.97 -0.44 3.76
N ASP A 118 -12.28 -1.65 3.27
CA ASP A 118 -13.56 -2.35 3.48
C ASP A 118 -13.82 -2.66 4.97
N HIS A 119 -12.77 -2.62 5.78
CA HIS A 119 -12.78 -2.89 7.21
C HIS A 119 -12.46 -1.65 8.06
N SER A 120 -12.50 -0.45 7.46
CA SER A 120 -12.11 0.82 8.09
C SER A 120 -12.82 1.09 9.42
N ALA A 121 -14.04 0.61 9.61
CA ALA A 121 -14.74 0.69 10.89
C ALA A 121 -13.98 -0.04 12.03
N LEU A 122 -13.27 -1.13 11.74
CA LEU A 122 -12.58 -1.94 12.74
C LEU A 122 -11.16 -1.46 13.00
N VAL A 123 -10.45 -1.03 11.95
CA VAL A 123 -9.02 -0.69 11.98
C VAL A 123 -8.73 0.81 11.96
N GLY A 124 -9.66 1.65 11.50
CA GLY A 124 -9.55 3.11 11.54
C GLY A 124 -8.21 3.65 11.03
N GLY A 125 -7.66 4.66 11.70
CA GLY A 125 -6.38 5.26 11.34
C GLY A 125 -5.15 4.36 11.55
N VAL A 126 -5.28 3.19 12.19
CA VAL A 126 -4.17 2.24 12.38
C VAL A 126 -3.75 1.65 11.04
N ALA A 127 -4.71 1.22 10.22
CA ALA A 127 -4.42 0.71 8.89
C ALA A 127 -3.70 1.76 8.03
N THR A 128 -4.06 3.04 8.17
CA THR A 128 -3.39 4.16 7.49
C THR A 128 -1.92 4.29 7.91
N ILE A 129 -1.61 4.15 9.20
CA ILE A 129 -0.23 4.20 9.71
C ILE A 129 0.57 3.00 9.19
N GLU A 130 0.06 1.78 9.32
CA GLU A 130 0.77 0.57 8.88
C GLU A 130 0.96 0.55 7.35
N ALA A 131 -0.03 1.01 6.59
CA ALA A 131 0.09 1.13 5.13
C ALA A 131 1.17 2.14 4.72
N ALA A 132 1.24 3.27 5.42
CA ALA A 132 2.27 4.28 5.19
C ALA A 132 3.66 3.77 5.57
N ALA A 133 3.80 3.10 6.71
CA ALA A 133 5.03 2.42 7.14
C ALA A 133 5.51 1.40 6.10
N ALA A 134 4.59 0.59 5.57
CA ALA A 134 4.88 -0.42 4.56
C ALA A 134 5.30 0.22 3.21
N ALA A 135 4.66 1.33 2.83
CA ALA A 135 5.04 2.10 1.64
C ALA A 135 6.44 2.72 1.76
N VAL A 136 6.72 3.35 2.90
CA VAL A 136 8.00 4.00 3.20
C VAL A 136 9.15 3.00 3.25
N ARG A 137 8.98 1.84 3.91
CA ARG A 137 9.99 0.76 3.89
C ARG A 137 10.36 0.34 2.47
N ARG A 138 9.35 0.18 1.61
CA ARG A 138 9.57 -0.19 0.19
C ARG A 138 10.27 0.92 -0.60
N ALA A 139 9.93 2.18 -0.33
CA ALA A 139 10.60 3.32 -0.94
C ALA A 139 12.06 3.44 -0.51
N ALA A 140 12.37 3.17 0.77
CA ALA A 140 13.74 3.23 1.29
C ALA A 140 14.69 2.23 0.61
N LEU A 141 14.17 1.12 0.06
CA LEU A 141 14.94 0.14 -0.71
C LEU A 141 15.23 0.58 -2.15
N ARG A 142 14.56 1.62 -2.64
CA ARG A 142 14.74 2.12 -4.01
C ARG A 142 15.77 3.24 -4.01
N PRO A 143 16.63 3.32 -5.03
CA PRO A 143 17.42 4.52 -5.28
C PRO A 143 16.47 5.71 -5.40
N LEU A 144 16.84 6.83 -4.76
CA LEU A 144 16.12 8.07 -4.99
C LEU A 144 16.34 8.51 -6.45
N PRO A 145 15.34 9.15 -7.08
CA PRO A 145 15.56 9.76 -8.38
C PRO A 145 16.71 10.76 -8.28
N ALA A 146 17.54 10.84 -9.33
CA ALA A 146 18.57 11.86 -9.39
C ALA A 146 17.89 13.23 -9.32
N ALA A 147 18.29 14.04 -8.34
CA ALA A 147 17.74 15.38 -8.19
C ALA A 147 18.15 16.21 -9.40
N ASP A 148 17.18 16.77 -10.12
CA ASP A 148 17.45 17.72 -11.19
C ASP A 148 17.62 19.11 -10.58
N VAL A 149 18.74 19.31 -9.88
CA VAL A 149 18.98 20.49 -9.03
C VAL A 149 19.07 21.79 -9.86
N ALA A 150 19.41 21.68 -11.14
CA ALA A 150 19.67 22.82 -12.02
C ALA A 150 18.49 23.21 -12.93
N ASP A 151 17.45 22.38 -13.05
CA ASP A 151 16.30 22.70 -13.92
C ASP A 151 15.25 23.54 -13.16
N PRO A 152 15.04 24.83 -13.53
CA PRO A 152 13.95 25.63 -12.96
C PRO A 152 12.55 25.11 -13.31
N ARG A 153 12.42 24.14 -14.24
CA ARG A 153 11.16 23.45 -14.57
C ARG A 153 10.97 22.15 -13.81
N ALA A 154 11.91 21.80 -12.92
CA ALA A 154 11.78 20.63 -12.06
C ALA A 154 10.49 20.73 -11.24
N HIS A 155 9.79 19.61 -11.17
CA HIS A 155 8.63 19.45 -10.31
C HIS A 155 9.11 19.12 -8.90
N LEU A 156 8.32 19.49 -7.90
CA LEU A 156 8.53 19.11 -6.52
C LEU A 156 7.63 17.91 -6.19
N GLN A 157 8.20 16.94 -5.48
CA GLN A 157 7.49 15.77 -4.99
C GLN A 157 7.91 15.49 -3.55
N CYS A 158 6.96 15.13 -2.68
CA CYS A 158 7.27 14.59 -1.37
C CYS A 158 8.21 13.39 -1.51
N ASN A 159 9.33 13.45 -0.79
CA ASN A 159 10.32 12.38 -0.80
C ASN A 159 9.63 11.07 -0.39
N PRO A 160 9.75 9.98 -1.18
CA PRO A 160 9.02 8.75 -0.94
C PRO A 160 9.45 8.02 0.35
N ARG A 161 10.54 8.45 1.00
CA ARG A 161 10.93 8.02 2.35
C ARG A 161 10.08 8.67 3.45
N PHE A 162 9.26 9.65 3.12
CA PHE A 162 8.29 10.25 4.00
C PHE A 162 6.87 9.91 3.56
N ALA A 163 5.98 9.69 4.52
CA ALA A 163 4.57 9.51 4.28
C ALA A 163 3.77 10.43 5.22
N PRO A 164 3.37 11.63 4.75
CA PRO A 164 2.48 12.50 5.49
C PRO A 164 1.08 11.87 5.58
N ARG A 165 0.45 11.85 6.75
CA ARG A 165 -0.88 11.24 6.95
C ARG A 165 -1.74 12.07 7.88
N ILE A 166 -3.02 12.14 7.54
CA ILE A 166 -4.07 12.65 8.44
C ILE A 166 -4.84 11.43 8.95
N VAL A 167 -4.91 11.29 10.27
CA VAL A 167 -5.63 10.21 10.94
C VAL A 167 -6.51 10.78 12.05
N PRO A 168 -7.45 10.00 12.63
CA PRO A 168 -8.20 10.47 13.78
C PRO A 168 -7.31 10.87 14.97
N GLY A 169 -7.79 11.83 15.75
CA GLY A 169 -7.14 12.31 16.97
C GLY A 169 -6.78 11.19 17.95
N GLY A 170 -5.53 11.15 18.41
CA GLY A 170 -5.06 10.16 19.39
C GLY A 170 -4.76 8.77 18.82
N THR A 171 -4.83 8.59 17.49
CA THR A 171 -4.51 7.32 16.83
C THR A 171 -3.06 6.90 17.10
N LEU A 172 -2.09 7.84 17.06
CA LEU A 172 -0.68 7.54 17.29
C LEU A 172 -0.46 6.92 18.68
N ALA A 173 -0.89 7.60 19.74
CA ALA A 173 -0.71 7.11 21.11
C ALA A 173 -1.46 5.79 21.34
N TRP A 174 -2.57 5.57 20.63
CA TRP A 174 -3.27 4.28 20.66
C TRP A 174 -2.46 3.18 19.97
N TYR A 175 -1.89 3.46 18.80
CA TYR A 175 -1.08 2.54 18.01
C TYR A 175 0.20 2.13 18.75
N GLU A 176 0.90 3.06 19.39
CA GLU A 176 2.10 2.77 20.18
C GLU A 176 1.80 1.81 21.35
N ARG A 177 0.69 2.03 22.08
CA ARG A 177 0.25 1.10 23.13
C ARG A 177 -0.12 -0.27 22.57
N ALA A 178 -0.73 -0.30 21.38
CA ALA A 178 -1.05 -1.55 20.70
C ALA A 178 0.20 -2.33 20.30
N LEU A 179 1.25 -1.66 19.81
CA LEU A 179 2.54 -2.30 19.53
C LEU A 179 3.17 -2.88 20.80
N ILE A 180 3.14 -2.14 21.92
CA ILE A 180 3.61 -2.66 23.22
C ILE A 180 2.81 -3.89 23.65
N GLN A 181 1.49 -3.87 23.46
CA GLN A 181 0.62 -5.01 23.77
C GLN A 181 0.91 -6.24 22.88
N ASN A 182 1.30 -6.04 21.62
CA ASN A 182 1.75 -7.10 20.72
C ASN A 182 3.12 -7.67 21.11
N GLY A 183 3.89 -6.98 21.96
CA GLY A 183 5.19 -7.43 22.43
C GLY A 183 6.26 -7.46 21.32
N ALA A 184 7.39 -8.08 21.64
CA ALA A 184 8.54 -8.18 20.74
C ALA A 184 8.35 -9.20 19.61
N ASP A 185 7.37 -10.12 19.74
CA ASP A 185 7.03 -11.12 18.75
C ASP A 185 5.53 -11.06 18.42
N PRO A 186 5.12 -10.13 17.54
CA PRO A 186 3.73 -9.97 17.16
C PRO A 186 3.13 -11.24 16.52
N LEU A 187 3.94 -12.03 15.80
CA LEU A 187 3.49 -13.26 15.17
C LEU A 187 3.03 -14.28 16.20
N ARG A 188 3.85 -14.49 17.24
CA ARG A 188 3.49 -15.37 18.34
C ARG A 188 2.25 -14.87 19.07
N THR A 189 2.19 -13.58 19.39
CA THR A 189 1.03 -12.99 20.06
C THR A 189 -0.25 -13.16 19.24
N LEU A 190 -0.19 -12.98 17.92
CA LEU A 190 -1.32 -13.18 17.02
C LEU A 190 -1.71 -14.65 16.89
N ALA A 191 -0.75 -15.58 16.90
CA ALA A 191 -1.02 -17.02 16.86
C ALA A 191 -1.73 -17.52 18.13
N GLU A 192 -1.41 -16.94 19.29
CA GLU A 192 -2.04 -17.25 20.57
C GLU A 192 -3.40 -16.53 20.74
N LEU A 193 -3.69 -15.54 19.88
CA LEU A 193 -4.89 -14.72 19.97
C LEU A 193 -6.14 -15.49 19.53
N ARG A 194 -6.95 -15.93 20.50
CA ARG A 194 -8.20 -16.66 20.23
C ARG A 194 -9.32 -15.81 19.65
N ARG A 195 -9.32 -14.49 19.91
CA ARG A 195 -10.36 -13.56 19.45
C ARG A 195 -9.75 -12.21 19.10
N PRO A 196 -10.27 -11.50 18.07
CA PRO A 196 -9.82 -10.16 17.74
C PRO A 196 -9.95 -9.21 18.93
N TRP A 197 -9.09 -8.19 18.97
CA TRP A 197 -9.15 -7.17 20.00
C TRP A 197 -10.47 -6.39 19.95
N ARG A 198 -11.06 -6.18 21.13
CA ARG A 198 -12.35 -5.48 21.28
C ARG A 198 -12.19 -3.97 21.33
N LYS A 199 -11.08 -3.48 21.90
CA LYS A 199 -10.82 -2.03 22.01
C LYS A 199 -10.58 -1.49 20.61
N ARG A 200 -11.41 -0.55 20.18
CA ARG A 200 -11.30 0.06 18.85
C ARG A 200 -10.41 1.31 18.87
N PRO A 201 -9.78 1.65 17.74
CA PRO A 201 -9.01 2.88 17.63
C PRO A 201 -9.94 4.10 17.64
N PRO A 202 -9.38 5.30 17.97
CA PRO A 202 -10.12 6.55 17.89
C PRO A 202 -10.66 6.83 16.48
N ARG A 203 -11.77 7.60 16.41
CA ARG A 203 -12.44 7.95 15.13
C ARG A 203 -12.73 9.44 14.95
N GLY A 204 -12.58 10.24 16.01
CA GLY A 204 -12.89 11.67 15.99
C GLY A 204 -11.64 12.55 15.96
N GLY A 205 -11.82 13.82 15.59
CA GLY A 205 -10.73 14.79 15.47
C GLY A 205 -9.74 14.46 14.35
N GLN A 206 -8.71 15.29 14.22
CA GLN A 206 -7.60 15.08 13.28
C GLN A 206 -6.28 15.10 14.03
N GLN A 207 -5.38 14.21 13.62
CA GLN A 207 -4.00 14.16 14.02
C GLN A 207 -3.15 14.08 12.75
N PHE A 208 -2.18 14.96 12.65
CA PHE A 208 -1.28 15.11 11.52
C PHE A 208 0.03 14.41 11.84
N LEU A 209 0.39 13.43 11.01
CA LEU A 209 1.53 12.54 11.24
C LEU A 209 2.50 12.61 10.08
N LEU A 210 3.78 12.47 10.40
CA LEU A 210 4.84 12.20 9.44
C LEU A 210 5.49 10.87 9.80
N ILE A 211 5.54 9.98 8.80
CA ILE A 211 6.21 8.68 8.91
C ILE A 211 7.46 8.74 8.05
N GLU A 212 8.61 8.50 8.66
CA GLU A 212 9.92 8.59 8.02
C GLU A 212 10.59 7.21 7.98
N GLY A 213 11.17 6.88 6.84
CA GLY A 213 11.99 5.69 6.64
C GLY A 213 13.46 6.04 6.72
N LYS A 214 14.14 5.47 7.71
CA LYS A 214 15.57 5.66 7.90
C LYS A 214 16.38 4.70 7.04
N VAL A 215 17.61 5.09 6.76
CA VAL A 215 18.61 4.21 6.16
C VAL A 215 18.81 3.00 7.09
N GLY A 216 18.66 1.79 6.55
CA GLY A 216 18.65 0.55 7.32
C GLY A 216 17.26 -0.01 7.64
N GLY A 217 16.19 0.63 7.18
CA GLY A 217 14.82 0.09 7.21
C GLY A 217 14.05 0.30 8.51
N SER A 218 14.62 1.02 9.48
CA SER A 218 13.88 1.47 10.65
C SER A 218 12.93 2.61 10.29
N LEU A 219 11.87 2.77 11.10
CA LEU A 219 10.84 3.78 10.91
C LEU A 219 10.83 4.74 12.09
N ALA A 220 10.67 6.03 11.81
CA ALA A 220 10.25 7.01 12.79
C ALA A 220 8.82 7.46 12.49
N LEU A 221 8.03 7.65 13.54
CA LEU A 221 6.64 8.07 13.46
C LEU A 221 6.47 9.20 14.47
N GLY A 222 6.00 10.36 13.98
CA GLY A 222 5.86 11.56 14.81
C GLY A 222 4.66 12.40 14.42
N GLY A 223 4.23 13.25 15.35
CA GLY A 223 3.29 14.33 15.05
C GLY A 223 3.98 15.43 14.24
N ALA A 224 3.24 16.08 13.36
CA ALA A 224 3.68 17.22 12.57
C ALA A 224 2.60 18.31 12.54
N SER A 225 2.95 19.51 12.08
CA SER A 225 1.97 20.59 11.91
C SER A 225 0.99 20.27 10.78
N GLU A 226 -0.23 20.83 10.87
CA GLU A 226 -1.26 20.66 9.84
C GLU A 226 -0.79 21.17 8.48
N GLY A 227 -0.22 22.38 8.44
CA GLY A 227 0.29 22.98 7.21
C GLY A 227 1.33 22.10 6.51
N LEU A 228 2.33 21.61 7.26
CA LEU A 228 3.36 20.73 6.70
C LEU A 228 2.76 19.45 6.11
N VAL A 229 1.90 18.75 6.86
CA VAL A 229 1.31 17.48 6.38
C VAL A 229 0.44 17.70 5.14
N ARG A 230 -0.36 18.78 5.10
CA ARG A 230 -1.20 19.08 3.93
C ARG A 230 -0.37 19.47 2.71
N LEU A 231 0.69 20.26 2.89
CA LEU A 231 1.60 20.63 1.80
C LEU A 231 2.31 19.40 1.21
N LEU A 232 2.85 18.51 2.06
CA LEU A 232 3.48 17.28 1.60
C LEU A 232 2.49 16.31 0.95
N LEU A 233 1.24 16.25 1.44
CA LEU A 233 0.16 15.50 0.78
C LEU A 233 -0.16 16.06 -0.60
N ALA A 234 -0.19 17.39 -0.76
CA ALA A 234 -0.33 18.01 -2.06
C ALA A 234 0.84 17.59 -2.96
N ALA A 235 2.07 17.59 -2.47
CA ALA A 235 3.26 17.12 -3.19
C ALA A 235 3.38 15.59 -3.32
N SER A 236 2.36 14.79 -2.99
CA SER A 236 2.43 13.31 -3.10
C SER A 236 2.70 12.79 -4.53
N ARG A 237 2.40 13.62 -5.54
CA ARG A 237 2.78 13.44 -6.94
C ARG A 237 3.65 14.60 -7.38
N PRO A 238 4.52 14.44 -8.40
CA PRO A 238 5.28 15.55 -8.96
C PRO A 238 4.36 16.71 -9.34
N ARG A 239 4.62 17.90 -8.82
CA ARG A 239 3.90 19.13 -9.18
C ARG A 239 4.83 20.29 -9.51
N PRO A 240 4.44 21.21 -10.40
CA PRO A 240 5.14 22.47 -10.58
C PRO A 240 5.27 23.24 -9.26
N ARG A 241 6.40 23.91 -9.06
CA ARG A 241 6.62 24.73 -7.86
C ARG A 241 5.53 25.78 -7.65
N ALA A 242 5.13 26.48 -8.71
CA ALA A 242 4.09 27.50 -8.65
C ALA A 242 2.75 26.97 -8.09
N GLU A 243 2.40 25.71 -8.37
CA GLU A 243 1.19 25.11 -7.79
C GLU A 243 1.34 24.88 -6.27
N LEU A 244 2.53 24.48 -5.81
CA LEU A 244 2.77 24.29 -4.38
C LEU A 244 2.87 25.60 -3.61
N VAL A 245 3.33 26.69 -4.24
CA VAL A 245 3.28 28.04 -3.65
C VAL A 245 1.84 28.46 -3.40
N VAL A 246 0.93 28.24 -4.36
CA VAL A 246 -0.50 28.50 -4.16
C VAL A 246 -1.05 27.69 -2.99
N VAL A 247 -0.73 26.40 -2.90
CA VAL A 247 -1.13 25.55 -1.76
C VAL A 247 -0.55 26.07 -0.44
N ALA A 248 0.70 26.52 -0.40
CA ALA A 248 1.31 27.08 0.79
C ALA A 248 0.59 28.35 1.27
N HIS A 249 0.20 29.24 0.35
CA HIS A 249 -0.62 30.41 0.68
C HIS A 249 -2.01 30.04 1.20
N GLU A 250 -2.67 29.05 0.59
CA GLU A 250 -3.96 28.53 1.10
C GLU A 250 -3.85 27.95 2.52
N LEU A 251 -2.65 27.48 2.89
CA LEU A 251 -2.33 26.97 4.23
C LEU A 251 -1.81 28.06 5.18
N GLY A 252 -1.71 29.31 4.73
CA GLY A 252 -1.41 30.49 5.56
C GLY A 252 0.02 31.03 5.47
N ALA A 253 0.85 30.62 4.51
CA ALA A 253 2.14 31.27 4.26
C ALA A 253 1.94 32.66 3.62
N GLU A 254 2.72 33.67 4.03
CA GLU A 254 2.56 35.05 3.55
C GLU A 254 3.71 35.47 2.61
N GLY A 255 3.41 36.27 1.57
CA GLY A 255 4.42 36.90 0.72
C GLY A 255 5.45 35.91 0.15
N ASP A 256 6.74 36.18 0.37
CA ASP A 256 7.83 35.34 -0.14
C ASP A 256 8.09 34.09 0.74
N GLU A 257 7.43 33.95 1.89
CA GLU A 257 7.62 32.82 2.83
C GLU A 257 7.28 31.47 2.19
N ALA A 258 6.34 31.44 1.25
CA ALA A 258 5.95 30.22 0.56
C ALA A 258 7.09 29.64 -0.27
N ASP A 259 7.86 30.50 -0.95
CA ASP A 259 9.02 30.09 -1.72
C ASP A 259 10.17 29.67 -0.81
N GLU A 260 10.46 30.43 0.24
CA GLU A 260 11.49 30.09 1.23
C GLU A 260 11.21 28.74 1.91
N LEU A 261 9.95 28.50 2.31
CA LEU A 261 9.52 27.22 2.89
C LEU A 261 9.76 26.05 1.94
N LEU A 262 9.43 26.19 0.65
CA LEU A 262 9.64 25.12 -0.33
C LEU A 262 11.13 24.84 -0.55
N ASP A 263 11.98 25.85 -0.48
CA ASP A 263 13.43 25.67 -0.57
C ASP A 263 14.02 25.04 0.70
N GLU A 264 13.53 25.40 1.89
CA GLU A 264 13.89 24.75 3.16
C GLU A 264 13.51 23.27 3.14
N LEU A 265 12.26 22.95 2.78
CA LEU A 265 11.79 21.56 2.68
C LEU A 265 12.55 20.74 1.63
N ALA A 266 13.02 21.38 0.55
CA ALA A 266 13.90 20.73 -0.41
C ALA A 266 15.32 20.55 0.13
N GLY A 267 15.84 21.52 0.90
CA GLY A 267 17.14 21.45 1.58
C GLY A 267 17.20 20.39 2.68
N GLU A 268 16.07 20.08 3.31
CA GLU A 268 15.93 19.01 4.31
C GLU A 268 15.56 17.64 3.71
N ASP A 269 15.53 17.50 2.38
CA ASP A 269 15.11 16.30 1.65
C ASP A 269 13.64 15.86 1.93
N LEU A 270 12.78 16.71 2.48
CA LEU A 270 11.33 16.41 2.59
C LEU A 270 10.63 16.50 1.22
N LEU A 271 11.12 17.39 0.36
CA LEU A 271 10.75 17.51 -1.04
C LEU A 271 11.94 17.17 -1.94
N LEU A 272 11.68 16.47 -3.04
CA LEU A 272 12.64 16.19 -4.09
C LEU A 272 12.30 16.96 -5.35
N ARG A 273 13.34 17.43 -6.04
CA ARG A 273 13.25 17.96 -7.40
C ARG A 273 13.27 16.79 -8.38
N VAL A 274 12.19 16.61 -9.13
CA VAL A 274 12.01 15.51 -10.08
C VAL A 274 11.63 16.05 -11.45
N SER A 275 12.00 15.34 -12.51
CA SER A 275 11.60 15.69 -13.87
C SER A 275 10.07 15.61 -14.01
N ALA A 276 9.52 16.42 -14.93
CA ALA A 276 8.09 16.41 -15.21
C ALA A 276 7.61 14.99 -15.57
N PRO A 277 6.44 14.55 -15.06
CA PRO A 277 5.89 13.28 -15.47
C PRO A 277 5.57 13.32 -16.98
N PRO A 278 5.75 12.20 -17.71
CA PRO A 278 5.34 12.14 -19.10
C PRO A 278 3.84 12.45 -19.22
N PRO A 279 3.40 13.14 -20.29
CA PRO A 279 1.98 13.45 -20.48
C PRO A 279 1.16 12.16 -20.46
N ALA A 280 0.05 12.17 -19.72
CA ALA A 280 -0.86 11.03 -19.66
C ALA A 280 -1.36 10.70 -21.08
N ALA A 281 -1.10 9.47 -21.53
CA ALA A 281 -1.54 8.95 -22.82
C ALA A 281 -3.04 8.58 -22.82
#